data_AF-A0AAJ6E8B6-F1
#
_entry.id   AF-A0AAJ6E8B6-F1
#
_cell.length_a   1.000
_cell.length_b   1.000
_cell.length_c   1.000
_cell.angle_alpha   90.00
_cell.angle_beta   90.00
_cell.angle_gamma   90.00
#
_symmetry.space_group_name_H-M   'P 1'
#
loop_
_entity.id
_entity.type
_entity.pdbx_description
1 polymer ?
#
loop_
_entity_poly.entity_id
_entity_poly.type
_entity_poly.pdbx_seq_one_letter_code
_entity_poly.pdbx_strand_id
1 'polypeptide(L)'
;MSKRYTLDADLMPIMRGDVPLPNPEPIEADIGAIILHYNSMQSGCSVLLPGETSKKWNVSFFLDHGQGGQLYGSGIVAWTKWDNEKRASVATGLKFAICQHKKVDGPGANHSRGWHPGHCEKCGLDMTVDSGD
;
A
#
# COMPACT_ATOMS: atom_id res chain seq x y z
N MET A 1 -5.02 20.23 0.31
CA MET A 1 -4.86 19.42 1.54
C MET A 1 -4.52 18.01 1.14
N SER A 2 -3.51 17.40 1.75
CA SER A 2 -3.19 15.98 1.61
C SER A 2 -4.41 15.12 1.96
N LYS A 3 -4.74 14.11 1.13
CA LYS A 3 -5.82 13.16 1.41
C LYS A 3 -5.48 12.37 2.69
N ARG A 4 -6.38 12.38 3.68
CA ARG A 4 -6.31 11.50 4.84
C ARG A 4 -7.09 10.23 4.55
N TYR A 5 -6.42 9.09 4.61
CA TYR A 5 -7.07 7.79 4.45
C TYR A 5 -7.76 7.36 5.75
N THR A 6 -8.91 6.71 5.61
CA THR A 6 -9.65 6.12 6.73
C THR A 6 -9.86 4.63 6.50
N LEU A 7 -10.05 3.88 7.58
CA LEU A 7 -10.34 2.46 7.48
C LEU A 7 -11.65 2.25 6.69
N ASP A 8 -12.74 2.89 7.10
CA ASP A 8 -14.07 2.64 6.56
C ASP A 8 -14.24 3.07 5.10
N ALA A 9 -13.79 4.27 4.74
CA ALA A 9 -14.04 4.80 3.39
C ALA A 9 -13.06 4.26 2.35
N ASP A 10 -11.80 4.05 2.73
CA ASP A 10 -10.73 3.77 1.77
C ASP A 10 -10.24 2.32 1.79
N LEU A 11 -10.10 1.70 2.98
CA LEU A 11 -9.45 0.40 3.12
C LEU A 11 -10.44 -0.76 3.25
N MET A 12 -11.58 -0.58 3.93
CA MET A 12 -12.57 -1.64 4.12
C MET A 12 -13.14 -2.20 2.81
N PRO A 13 -13.42 -1.39 1.77
CA PRO A 13 -13.82 -1.95 0.47
C PRO A 13 -12.76 -2.88 -0.13
N ILE A 14 -11.48 -2.59 0.07
CA ILE A 14 -10.36 -3.44 -0.38
C ILE A 14 -10.28 -4.72 0.47
N MET A 15 -10.39 -4.59 1.81
CA MET A 15 -10.31 -5.71 2.78
C MET A 15 -11.53 -6.64 2.76
N ARG A 16 -12.66 -6.18 2.20
CA ARG A 16 -13.82 -7.00 1.89
C ARG A 16 -13.75 -7.62 0.49
N GLY A 17 -12.73 -7.26 -0.29
CA GLY A 17 -12.59 -7.65 -1.69
C GLY A 17 -13.73 -7.13 -2.57
N ASP A 18 -14.34 -6.00 -2.20
CA ASP A 18 -15.40 -5.35 -3.00
C ASP A 18 -14.80 -4.61 -4.20
N VAL A 19 -13.55 -4.17 -4.07
CA VAL A 19 -12.73 -3.62 -5.15
C VAL A 19 -11.40 -4.39 -5.24
N PRO A 20 -10.78 -4.45 -6.44
CA PRO A 20 -9.46 -5.07 -6.58
C PRO A 20 -8.39 -4.36 -5.76
N LEU A 21 -7.39 -5.12 -5.30
CA LEU A 21 -6.22 -4.61 -4.59
C LEU A 21 -5.48 -3.58 -5.47
N PRO A 22 -5.32 -2.33 -5.02
CA PRO A 22 -4.72 -1.29 -5.84
C PRO A 22 -3.20 -1.40 -5.87
N ASN A 23 -2.63 -1.26 -7.07
CA ASN A 23 -1.18 -1.20 -7.31
C ASN A 23 -0.39 -2.30 -6.55
N PRO A 24 -0.72 -3.59 -6.73
CA PRO A 24 -0.03 -4.65 -6.02
C PRO A 24 1.41 -4.78 -6.51
N GLU A 25 2.33 -4.97 -5.56
CA GLU A 25 3.75 -5.20 -5.83
C GLU A 25 4.22 -6.47 -5.13
N PRO A 26 5.06 -7.29 -5.79
CA PRO A 26 5.58 -8.51 -5.20
C PRO A 26 6.48 -8.22 -4.00
N ILE A 27 6.47 -9.14 -3.04
CA ILE A 27 7.41 -9.12 -1.92
C ILE A 27 8.55 -10.09 -2.26
N GLU A 28 9.75 -9.54 -2.47
CA GLU A 28 10.96 -10.32 -2.84
C GLU A 28 11.77 -10.82 -1.63
N ALA A 29 11.28 -10.61 -0.41
CA ALA A 29 11.95 -11.00 0.83
C ALA A 29 11.01 -11.82 1.73
N ASP A 30 11.52 -12.31 2.86
CA ASP A 30 10.72 -13.07 3.82
C ASP A 30 9.57 -12.21 4.37
N ILE A 31 8.33 -12.63 4.10
CA ILE A 31 7.13 -11.89 4.53
C ILE A 31 7.05 -11.83 6.05
N GLY A 32 7.44 -12.91 6.74
CA GLY A 32 7.44 -12.99 8.20
C GLY A 32 8.30 -11.91 8.83
N ALA A 33 9.50 -11.68 8.31
CA ALA A 33 10.38 -10.60 8.75
C ALA A 33 9.76 -9.21 8.49
N ILE A 34 9.13 -9.00 7.33
CA ILE A 34 8.58 -7.69 6.97
C ILE A 34 7.39 -7.32 7.86
N ILE A 35 6.48 -8.26 8.14
CA ILE A 35 5.26 -7.96 8.92
C ILE A 35 5.57 -7.54 10.36
N LEU A 36 6.75 -7.87 10.90
CA LEU A 36 7.18 -7.44 12.23
C LEU A 36 7.36 -5.91 12.34
N HIS A 37 7.48 -5.21 11.21
CA HIS A 37 7.59 -3.75 11.18
C HIS A 37 6.23 -3.04 11.20
N TYR A 38 5.12 -3.79 11.21
CA TYR A 38 3.77 -3.25 11.17
C TYR A 38 3.13 -3.23 12.55
N ASN A 39 2.58 -2.07 12.93
CA ASN A 39 1.96 -1.85 14.24
C ASN A 39 0.47 -2.19 14.28
N SER A 40 -0.17 -2.44 13.13
CA SER A 40 -1.59 -2.72 13.03
C SER A 40 -1.85 -3.84 12.04
N MET A 41 -2.63 -4.83 12.48
CA MET A 41 -3.06 -5.97 11.70
C MET A 41 -4.59 -6.07 11.72
N GLN A 42 -5.18 -6.29 10.54
CA GLN A 42 -6.59 -6.63 10.36
C GLN A 42 -6.66 -8.05 9.80
N SER A 43 -7.29 -8.98 10.53
CA SER A 43 -7.34 -10.41 10.18
C SER A 43 -8.77 -10.87 9.88
N GLY A 44 -8.90 -12.04 9.25
CA GLY A 44 -10.20 -12.59 8.85
C GLY A 44 -10.82 -11.85 7.66
N CYS A 45 -10.01 -11.10 6.92
CA CYS A 45 -10.44 -10.33 5.76
C CYS A 45 -10.45 -11.19 4.49
N SER A 46 -10.78 -10.56 3.37
CA SER A 46 -10.59 -11.11 2.03
C SER A 46 -9.86 -10.11 1.12
N VAL A 47 -9.37 -10.57 -0.03
CA VAL A 47 -8.79 -9.68 -1.04
C VAL A 47 -9.14 -10.16 -2.43
N LEU A 48 -9.46 -9.22 -3.32
CA LEU A 48 -9.64 -9.47 -4.74
C LEU A 48 -8.38 -8.99 -5.47
N LEU A 49 -7.68 -9.87 -6.18
CA LEU A 49 -6.49 -9.46 -6.95
C LEU A 49 -6.90 -8.86 -8.31
N PRO A 50 -6.13 -7.92 -8.88
CA PRO A 50 -6.43 -7.37 -10.20
C PRO A 50 -6.52 -8.45 -11.28
N GLY A 51 -7.57 -8.39 -12.09
CA GLY A 51 -7.83 -9.36 -13.16
C GLY A 51 -8.44 -10.69 -12.69
N GLU A 52 -8.58 -10.91 -11.38
CA GLU A 52 -9.29 -12.08 -10.85
C GLU A 52 -10.77 -11.78 -10.57
N THR A 53 -11.60 -12.82 -10.59
CA THR A 53 -13.02 -12.77 -10.20
C THR A 53 -13.28 -13.42 -8.84
N SER A 54 -12.30 -14.16 -8.30
CA SER A 54 -12.42 -14.89 -7.04
C SER A 54 -11.62 -14.22 -5.93
N LYS A 55 -12.22 -14.11 -4.74
CA LYS A 55 -11.57 -13.55 -3.56
C LYS A 55 -10.65 -14.58 -2.92
N LYS A 56 -9.49 -14.15 -2.42
CA LYS A 56 -8.73 -14.92 -1.42
C LYS A 56 -9.32 -14.63 -0.05
N TRP A 57 -9.56 -15.66 0.75
CA TRP A 57 -10.19 -15.56 2.06
C TRP A 57 -9.17 -15.76 3.18
N ASN A 58 -9.56 -15.38 4.40
CA ASN A 58 -8.74 -15.52 5.61
C ASN A 58 -7.38 -14.83 5.45
N VAL A 59 -7.39 -13.64 4.87
CA VAL A 59 -6.17 -12.83 4.68
C VAL A 59 -5.97 -11.90 5.87
N SER A 60 -4.71 -11.51 6.09
CA SER A 60 -4.33 -10.48 7.05
C SER A 60 -3.77 -9.27 6.31
N PHE A 61 -4.27 -8.08 6.64
CA PHE A 61 -3.75 -6.80 6.19
C PHE A 61 -2.92 -6.17 7.29
N PHE A 62 -1.69 -5.79 6.96
CA PHE A 62 -0.74 -5.08 7.80
C PHE A 62 -0.59 -3.67 7.24
N LEU A 63 -0.99 -2.65 7.99
CA LEU A 63 -1.19 -1.30 7.45
C LEU A 63 -0.10 -0.32 7.87
N ASP A 64 0.37 0.49 6.93
CA ASP A 64 1.33 1.56 7.19
C ASP A 64 0.67 2.71 7.94
N HIS A 65 1.39 3.25 8.92
CA HIS A 65 0.96 4.38 9.73
C HIS A 65 2.04 5.44 9.86
N GLY A 66 1.61 6.69 9.93
CA GLY A 66 2.46 7.80 10.32
C GLY A 66 2.56 8.00 11.82
N GLN A 67 3.44 8.92 12.21
CA GLN A 67 3.49 9.40 13.59
C GLN A 67 2.12 9.97 13.98
N GLY A 68 1.58 9.50 15.12
CA GLY A 68 0.21 9.84 15.56
C GLY A 68 -0.90 8.92 15.05
N GLY A 69 -0.57 7.80 14.39
CA GLY A 69 -1.55 6.76 14.03
C GLY A 69 -2.38 7.07 12.79
N GLN A 70 -1.96 8.02 11.95
CA GLN A 70 -2.58 8.27 10.66
C GLN A 70 -2.33 7.12 9.70
N LEU A 71 -3.37 6.64 9.01
CA LEU A 71 -3.24 5.68 7.91
C LEU A 71 -2.67 6.33 6.64
N TYR A 72 -1.71 5.66 6.01
CA TYR A 72 -1.11 6.10 4.74
C TYR A 72 -1.79 5.54 3.49
N GLY A 73 -2.79 4.66 3.66
CA GLY A 73 -3.48 4.04 2.53
C GLY A 73 -2.63 3.00 1.79
N SER A 74 -1.63 2.46 2.47
CA SER A 74 -0.71 1.43 1.96
C SER A 74 -0.46 0.37 3.02
N GLY A 75 0.15 -0.73 2.59
CA GLY A 75 0.59 -1.77 3.50
C GLY A 75 0.87 -3.08 2.77
N ILE A 76 0.73 -4.17 3.51
CA ILE A 76 0.90 -5.53 3.02
C ILE A 76 -0.38 -6.32 3.26
N VAL A 77 -0.74 -7.16 2.29
CA VAL A 77 -1.73 -8.21 2.48
C VAL A 77 -1.04 -9.56 2.38
N ALA A 78 -1.34 -10.45 3.32
CA ALA A 78 -0.77 -11.79 3.37
C ALA A 78 -1.85 -12.86 3.53
N TRP A 79 -1.64 -14.00 2.89
CA TRP A 79 -2.49 -15.19 2.97
C TRP A 79 -1.65 -16.45 2.76
N THR A 80 -2.22 -17.61 3.02
CA THR A 80 -1.56 -18.89 2.75
C THR A 80 -2.06 -19.45 1.42
N LYS A 81 -1.13 -20.01 0.63
CA LYS A 81 -1.47 -20.79 -0.56
C LYS A 81 -0.81 -22.15 -0.48
N TRP A 82 -1.44 -23.15 -1.07
CA TRP A 82 -0.81 -24.44 -1.28
C TRP A 82 0.23 -24.33 -2.41
N ASP A 83 1.47 -24.70 -2.12
CA ASP A 83 2.55 -24.79 -3.09
C ASP A 83 2.70 -26.26 -3.52
N ASN A 84 2.45 -26.53 -4.80
CA ASN A 84 2.48 -27.89 -5.34
C ASN A 84 3.90 -28.48 -5.39
N GLU A 85 4.92 -27.65 -5.61
CA GLU A 85 6.30 -28.09 -5.72
C GLU A 85 6.85 -28.45 -4.33
N LYS A 86 6.60 -27.59 -3.35
CA LYS A 86 7.01 -27.80 -1.96
C LYS A 86 6.10 -28.76 -1.19
N ARG A 87 4.93 -29.09 -1.75
CA ARG A 87 3.86 -29.88 -1.11
C ARG A 87 3.53 -29.37 0.30
N ALA A 88 3.46 -28.05 0.43
CA ALA A 88 3.26 -27.38 1.71
C ALA A 88 2.45 -26.10 1.54
N SER A 89 1.78 -25.67 2.62
CA SER A 89 1.21 -24.33 2.70
C SER A 89 2.33 -23.31 2.88
N VAL A 90 2.41 -22.34 1.97
CA VAL A 90 3.39 -21.25 2.01
C VAL A 90 2.68 -19.93 2.27
N ALA A 91 3.28 -19.08 3.11
CA ALA A 91 2.86 -17.70 3.23
C ALA A 91 3.12 -16.97 1.91
N THR A 92 2.15 -16.20 1.44
CA THR A 92 2.22 -15.37 0.25
C THR A 92 1.66 -14.00 0.60
N GLY A 93 2.18 -12.97 -0.05
CA GLY A 93 1.71 -11.62 0.20
C GLY A 93 2.16 -10.66 -0.88
N LEU A 94 1.52 -9.49 -0.86
CA LEU A 94 1.77 -8.39 -1.78
C LEU A 94 1.82 -7.11 -0.97
N LYS A 95 2.69 -6.18 -1.39
CA LYS A 95 2.57 -4.78 -1.01
C LYS A 95 1.45 -4.14 -1.82
N PHE A 96 0.80 -3.14 -1.26
CA PHE A 96 -0.19 -2.34 -1.97
C PHE A 96 -0.14 -0.89 -1.50
N ALA A 97 -0.57 0.01 -2.37
CA ALA A 97 -0.81 1.40 -2.03
C ALA A 97 -1.98 1.93 -2.86
N ILE A 98 -2.94 2.62 -2.23
CA ILE A 98 -4.05 3.27 -2.93
C ILE A 98 -3.49 4.30 -3.93
N CYS A 99 -2.42 5.00 -3.55
CA CYS A 99 -1.72 5.94 -4.40
C CYS A 99 -0.21 5.68 -4.38
N GLN A 100 0.42 5.52 -5.55
CA GLN A 100 1.87 5.40 -5.71
C GLN A 100 2.61 6.76 -5.68
N HIS A 101 1.89 7.86 -5.42
CA HIS A 101 2.44 9.22 -5.31
C HIS A 101 3.41 9.62 -6.42
N LYS A 102 3.05 9.36 -7.68
CA LYS A 102 3.84 9.84 -8.82
C LYS A 102 3.83 11.38 -8.86
N LYS A 103 5.02 11.98 -8.70
CA LYS A 103 5.20 13.43 -8.67
C LYS A 103 5.06 14.02 -10.07
N VAL A 104 4.32 15.13 -10.14
CA VAL A 104 4.25 16.05 -11.27
C VAL A 104 4.89 17.34 -10.81
N ASP A 105 5.89 17.79 -11.57
CA ASP A 105 6.61 19.01 -11.25
C ASP A 105 5.73 20.25 -11.39
N GLY A 106 5.83 21.13 -10.41
CA GLY A 106 5.20 22.43 -10.42
C GLY A 106 6.00 23.46 -11.23
N PRO A 107 5.39 24.61 -11.54
CA PRO A 107 6.11 25.73 -12.14
C PRO A 107 7.35 26.11 -11.33
N GLY A 108 8.50 26.26 -12.01
CA GLY A 108 9.76 26.63 -11.36
C GLY A 108 10.50 25.47 -10.69
N ALA A 109 10.07 24.22 -10.88
CA ALA A 109 10.83 23.06 -10.44
C ALA A 109 12.19 22.98 -11.14
N ASN A 110 13.25 22.97 -10.34
CA ASN A 110 14.60 22.82 -10.85
C ASN A 110 15.31 21.71 -10.09
N HIS A 111 15.49 20.55 -10.71
CA HIS A 111 16.09 19.34 -10.12
C HIS A 111 17.57 19.50 -9.75
N SER A 112 18.20 20.61 -10.13
CA SER A 112 19.60 20.94 -9.80
C SER A 112 19.78 21.89 -8.62
N ARG A 113 18.70 22.35 -7.97
CA ARG A 113 18.73 23.25 -6.81
C ARG A 113 17.85 22.70 -5.70
N GLY A 114 17.98 23.19 -4.48
CA GLY A 114 17.17 22.75 -3.34
C GLY A 114 15.63 22.75 -3.47
N TRP A 115 15.09 23.55 -4.40
CA TRP A 115 13.65 23.79 -4.56
C TRP A 115 13.06 22.96 -5.71
N HIS A 116 12.17 22.04 -5.36
CA HIS A 116 11.46 21.16 -6.29
C HIS A 116 9.95 21.11 -5.97
N PRO A 117 9.17 22.15 -6.32
CA PRO A 117 7.72 22.14 -6.16
C PRO A 117 7.10 21.04 -7.01
N GLY A 118 6.09 20.40 -6.47
CA GLY A 118 5.33 19.41 -7.22
C GLY A 118 4.24 18.76 -6.39
N HIS A 119 3.39 18.00 -7.04
CA HIS A 119 2.27 17.34 -6.40
C HIS A 119 2.07 15.94 -6.97
N CYS A 120 1.33 15.09 -6.25
CA CYS A 120 0.94 13.80 -6.79
C CYS A 120 -0.09 13.95 -7.90
N GLU A 121 0.16 13.31 -9.04
CA GLU A 121 -0.74 13.25 -10.21
C GLU A 121 -2.17 12.80 -9.88
N LYS A 122 -2.31 11.84 -8.95
CA LYS A 122 -3.59 11.17 -8.67
C LYS A 122 -4.36 11.75 -7.48
N CYS A 123 -3.67 12.09 -6.39
CA CYS A 123 -4.33 12.51 -5.14
C CYS A 123 -4.07 13.97 -4.76
N GLY A 124 -3.24 14.70 -5.53
CA GLY A 124 -2.94 16.11 -5.27
C GLY A 124 -2.14 16.35 -3.99
N LEU A 125 -1.55 15.30 -3.40
CA LEU A 125 -0.61 15.42 -2.27
C LEU A 125 0.51 16.39 -2.66
N ASP A 126 0.79 17.39 -1.84
CA ASP A 126 1.96 18.25 -2.04
C ASP A 126 3.23 17.44 -1.81
N MET A 127 4.08 17.40 -2.83
CA MET A 127 5.35 16.69 -2.88
C MET A 127 6.51 17.66 -3.14
N THR A 128 6.31 18.92 -2.79
CA THR A 128 7.34 19.96 -2.84
C THR A 128 8.49 19.59 -1.92
N VAL A 129 9.70 19.63 -2.46
CA VAL A 129 10.94 19.49 -1.70
C VAL A 129 11.57 20.87 -1.62
N ASP A 130 11.92 21.27 -0.40
CA ASP A 130 12.70 22.47 -0.10
C ASP A 130 13.86 22.04 0.78
N SER A 131 14.87 21.46 0.17
CA SER A 131 16.13 21.16 0.85
C SER A 131 17.05 22.35 0.62
N GLY A 132 17.34 23.15 1.64
CA GLY A 132 18.24 24.30 1.48
C GLY A 132 19.54 23.95 0.75
N ASP A 133 19.96 24.79 -0.20
CA ASP A 133 21.23 24.69 -0.95
C ASP A 133 22.43 24.57 0.00
#